data_AF-A0A495IDB7-F1
#
_entry.id   AF-A0A495IDB7-F1
#
_cell.length_a   1.000
_cell.length_b   1.000
_cell.length_c   1.000
_cell.angle_alpha   90.00
_cell.angle_beta   90.00
_cell.angle_gamma   90.00
#
_symmetry.space_group_name_H-M   'P 1'
#
loop_
_entity.id
_entity.type
_entity.pdbx_description
1 polymer ?
#
loop_
_entity_poly.entity_id
_entity_poly.type
_entity_poly.pdbx_seq_one_letter_code
_entity_poly.pdbx_strand_id
1 'polypeptide(L)'
;MSGRRAPVPLFRGLTVGLVLPDRAFGAAVDIDGLLVEPDLHFQATARSSRLLLMPRLGAFSRLLLEWENLPEIGTFTARTFPPGAGAAAPFDDDELHRLETWMRDVAVLLHQHRDRIRASAERAVRDASAGLDTSLPDEVPEHSHVVSAVIGTRVAGPSASTPFGVVDVSEPRILPSRPSTDEMLVTERSTGRLLGRRITERAGDEIVSVDLHPELPAVDEALLSSAYEQHIVREVLFDDVWQTFVHLLAGLEAPASVTYLV
;
A
#
# COMPACT_ATOMS: atom_id res chain seq x y z
N MET A 1 -32.93 20.44 21.00
CA MET A 1 -31.72 19.81 21.57
C MET A 1 -30.78 19.52 20.41
N SER A 2 -29.77 20.38 20.21
CA SER A 2 -28.77 20.23 19.15
C SER A 2 -27.70 19.28 19.66
N GLY A 3 -27.74 18.03 19.17
CA GLY A 3 -26.69 17.07 19.43
C GLY A 3 -25.44 17.48 18.66
N ARG A 4 -24.48 18.12 19.34
CA ARG A 4 -23.12 18.25 18.82
C ARG A 4 -22.61 16.84 18.55
N ARG A 5 -22.56 16.46 17.27
CA ARG A 5 -21.80 15.27 16.83
C ARG A 5 -20.37 15.47 17.31
N ALA A 6 -19.83 14.48 18.01
CA ALA A 6 -18.40 14.44 18.32
C ALA A 6 -17.63 14.59 17.00
N PRO A 7 -16.54 15.39 16.97
CA PRO A 7 -15.69 15.47 15.79
C PRO A 7 -15.21 14.05 15.47
N VAL A 8 -15.44 13.61 14.24
CA VAL A 8 -14.85 12.37 13.74
C VAL A 8 -13.34 12.56 13.84
N PRO A 9 -12.59 11.66 14.52
CA PRO A 9 -11.15 11.83 14.66
C PRO A 9 -10.53 11.87 13.26
N LEU A 10 -9.62 12.83 13.03
CA LEU A 10 -8.95 13.06 11.74
C LEU A 10 -8.18 11.82 11.25
N PHE A 11 -7.86 10.91 12.17
CA PHE A 11 -7.21 9.62 11.96
C PHE A 11 -7.92 8.56 12.81
N ARG A 12 -8.13 7.37 12.24
CA ARG A 12 -8.64 6.18 12.96
C ARG A 12 -7.74 4.98 12.70
N GLY A 13 -7.75 4.01 13.62
CA GLY A 13 -7.05 2.75 13.44
C GLY A 13 -7.91 1.74 12.67
N LEU A 14 -7.36 1.18 11.59
CA LEU A 14 -7.94 0.07 10.84
C LEU A 14 -7.16 -1.20 11.20
N THR A 15 -7.83 -2.18 11.79
CA THR A 15 -7.24 -3.52 12.00
C THR A 15 -7.35 -4.31 10.71
N VAL A 16 -6.22 -4.68 10.11
CA VAL A 16 -6.17 -5.47 8.87
C VAL A 16 -5.58 -6.85 9.13
N GLY A 17 -6.13 -7.87 8.47
CA GLY A 17 -5.67 -9.26 8.61
C GLY A 17 -5.24 -9.88 7.28
N LEU A 18 -4.19 -10.68 7.33
CA LEU A 18 -3.71 -11.51 6.23
C LEU A 18 -3.64 -12.97 6.66
N VAL A 19 -4.11 -13.86 5.78
CA VAL A 19 -3.92 -15.31 5.93
C VAL A 19 -2.52 -15.67 5.45
N LEU A 20 -1.68 -16.14 6.37
CA LEU A 20 -0.34 -16.62 6.10
C LEU A 20 -0.26 -18.15 6.27
N PRO A 21 0.48 -18.87 5.41
CA PRO A 21 0.73 -20.29 5.62
C PRO A 21 1.68 -20.50 6.81
N ASP A 22 1.64 -21.67 7.45
CA ASP A 22 2.50 -22.01 8.61
C ASP A 22 3.98 -21.73 8.36
N ARG A 23 4.47 -21.99 7.14
CA ARG A 23 5.87 -21.75 6.73
C ARG A 23 6.32 -20.29 6.76
N ALA A 24 5.39 -19.32 6.84
CA ALA A 24 5.73 -17.91 7.00
C ALA A 24 6.03 -17.56 8.47
N PHE A 25 5.60 -18.38 9.42
CA PHE A 25 5.88 -18.16 10.84
C PHE A 25 7.34 -18.49 11.16
N GLY A 26 8.02 -17.54 11.79
CA GLY A 26 9.43 -17.67 12.12
C GLY A 26 10.37 -17.45 10.93
N ALA A 27 9.88 -16.95 9.79
CA ALA A 27 10.70 -16.68 8.62
C ALA A 27 11.94 -15.82 8.94
N ALA A 28 11.83 -14.84 9.84
CA ALA A 28 12.93 -13.96 10.22
C ALA A 28 13.80 -14.45 11.39
N VAL A 29 13.51 -15.62 11.99
CA VAL A 29 14.23 -16.11 13.20
C VAL A 29 15.73 -16.23 12.95
N ASP A 30 16.11 -16.66 11.75
CA ASP A 30 17.51 -16.85 11.38
C ASP A 30 18.26 -15.54 11.10
N ILE A 31 17.60 -14.38 11.11
CA ILE A 31 18.24 -13.08 10.83
C ILE A 31 17.86 -11.99 11.83
N ASP A 32 17.09 -12.30 12.88
CA ASP A 32 16.55 -11.32 13.83
C ASP A 32 17.63 -10.41 14.45
N GLY A 33 18.80 -10.97 14.79
CA GLY A 33 19.93 -10.21 15.32
C GLY A 33 20.68 -9.32 14.31
N LEU A 34 20.36 -9.41 13.01
CA LEU A 34 21.01 -8.64 11.95
C LEU A 34 20.23 -7.37 11.57
N LEU A 35 18.94 -7.33 11.91
CA LEU A 35 18.02 -6.27 11.56
C LEU A 35 17.77 -5.33 12.75
N VAL A 36 17.67 -4.02 12.48
CA VAL A 36 17.34 -3.01 13.50
C VAL A 36 16.35 -2.02 12.89
N GLU A 37 15.06 -2.17 13.18
CA GLU A 37 13.99 -1.41 12.52
C GLU A 37 14.10 -1.51 10.98
N PRO A 38 14.05 -2.74 10.42
CA PRO A 38 14.23 -2.95 8.99
C PRO A 38 13.07 -2.35 8.19
N ASP A 39 13.36 -1.95 6.95
CA ASP A 39 12.35 -1.55 5.98
C ASP A 39 12.47 -2.40 4.70
N LEU A 40 11.42 -3.14 4.38
CA LEU A 40 11.39 -4.16 3.32
C LEU A 40 10.37 -3.80 2.25
N HIS A 41 10.82 -3.50 1.03
CA HIS A 41 9.96 -3.11 -0.09
C HIS A 41 9.89 -4.22 -1.13
N PHE A 42 8.67 -4.64 -1.46
CA PHE A 42 8.41 -5.56 -2.55
C PHE A 42 7.66 -4.89 -3.68
N GLN A 43 8.22 -4.96 -4.88
CA GLN A 43 7.58 -4.47 -6.09
C GLN A 43 7.66 -5.50 -7.20
N ALA A 44 6.53 -5.71 -7.87
CA ALA A 44 6.43 -6.61 -9.01
C ALA A 44 5.84 -5.88 -10.22
N THR A 45 6.58 -5.85 -11.32
CA THR A 45 6.17 -5.29 -12.61
C THR A 45 5.84 -6.43 -13.60
N ALA A 46 5.46 -6.08 -14.82
CA ALA A 46 5.26 -7.07 -15.89
C ALA A 46 6.57 -7.72 -16.39
N ARG A 47 7.74 -7.11 -16.10
CA ARG A 47 9.05 -7.56 -16.62
C ARG A 47 9.96 -8.11 -15.54
N SER A 48 9.89 -7.57 -14.34
CA SER A 48 10.74 -7.97 -13.22
C SER A 48 10.06 -7.72 -11.88
N SER A 49 10.53 -8.45 -10.88
CA SER A 49 10.21 -8.27 -9.48
C SER A 49 11.47 -7.95 -8.69
N ARG A 50 11.31 -7.17 -7.63
CA ARG A 50 12.41 -6.76 -6.76
C ARG A 50 11.99 -6.78 -5.31
N LEU A 51 12.91 -7.21 -4.46
CA LEU A 51 12.84 -7.13 -3.01
C LEU A 51 14.01 -6.30 -2.53
N LEU A 52 13.72 -5.17 -1.91
CA LEU A 52 14.71 -4.25 -1.36
C LEU A 52 14.60 -4.29 0.16
N LEU A 53 15.71 -4.60 0.84
CA LEU A 53 15.82 -4.54 2.29
C LEU A 53 16.78 -3.41 2.68
N MET A 54 16.29 -2.52 3.53
CA MET A 54 17.11 -1.62 4.36
C MET A 54 17.20 -2.25 5.75
N PRO A 55 18.31 -2.93 6.09
CA PRO A 55 18.34 -3.79 7.27
C PRO A 55 18.41 -3.03 8.59
N ARG A 56 18.89 -1.78 8.56
CA ARG A 56 18.97 -0.91 9.73
C ARG A 56 18.53 0.50 9.40
N LEU A 57 17.62 1.08 10.19
CA LEU A 57 17.21 2.47 10.01
C LEU A 57 18.43 3.40 10.16
N GLY A 58 18.65 4.27 9.17
CA GLY A 58 19.79 5.20 9.14
C GLY A 58 21.14 4.58 8.74
N ALA A 59 21.22 3.26 8.53
CA ALA A 59 22.38 2.67 7.87
C ALA A 59 22.29 2.88 6.36
N PHE A 60 23.41 3.25 5.77
CA PHE A 60 23.55 3.42 4.33
C PHE A 60 23.76 2.08 3.59
N SER A 61 23.29 0.96 4.17
CA SER A 61 23.33 -0.36 3.57
C SER A 61 21.98 -0.70 2.93
N ARG A 62 22.03 -1.24 1.72
CA ARG A 62 20.87 -1.66 0.93
C ARG A 62 21.15 -3.02 0.34
N LEU A 63 20.24 -3.96 0.57
CA LEU A 63 20.27 -5.29 -0.04
C LEU A 63 19.15 -5.37 -1.06
N LEU A 64 19.48 -5.77 -2.28
CA LEU A 64 18.54 -5.87 -3.39
C LEU A 64 18.58 -7.28 -3.95
N LEU A 65 17.42 -7.91 -4.04
CA LEU A 65 17.20 -9.12 -4.83
C LEU A 65 16.28 -8.78 -6.00
N GLU A 66 16.74 -8.99 -7.23
CA GLU A 66 15.97 -8.72 -8.45
C GLU A 66 15.87 -9.97 -9.32
N TRP A 67 14.68 -10.27 -9.85
CA TRP A 67 14.43 -11.43 -10.70
C TRP A 67 13.36 -11.15 -11.76
N GLU A 68 13.44 -11.86 -12.89
CA GLU A 68 12.40 -11.81 -13.93
C GLU A 68 11.34 -12.90 -13.74
N ASN A 69 11.79 -14.15 -13.62
CA ASN A 69 10.91 -15.32 -13.59
C ASN A 69 10.84 -15.97 -12.20
N LEU A 70 12.00 -16.33 -11.65
CA LEU A 70 12.12 -17.12 -10.43
C LEU A 70 13.03 -16.43 -9.42
N PRO A 71 12.58 -16.19 -8.16
CA PRO A 71 13.41 -15.58 -7.12
C PRO A 71 14.72 -16.31 -6.84
N GLU A 72 14.73 -17.63 -6.99
CA GLU A 72 15.86 -18.51 -6.65
C GLU A 72 17.09 -18.26 -7.52
N ILE A 73 16.89 -17.80 -8.76
CA ILE A 73 17.96 -17.43 -9.70
C ILE A 73 18.13 -15.91 -9.83
N GLY A 74 17.48 -15.15 -8.96
CA GLY A 74 17.57 -13.70 -8.93
C GLY A 74 18.99 -13.21 -8.63
N THR A 75 19.28 -11.98 -9.06
CA THR A 75 20.55 -11.30 -8.77
C THR A 75 20.45 -10.66 -7.39
N PHE A 76 21.29 -11.10 -6.46
CA PHE A 76 21.46 -10.47 -5.16
C PHE A 76 22.58 -9.43 -5.22
N THR A 77 22.37 -8.26 -4.63
CA THR A 77 23.36 -7.19 -4.55
C THR A 77 23.31 -6.54 -3.16
N ALA A 78 24.45 -6.52 -2.48
CA ALA A 78 24.64 -5.74 -1.25
C ALA A 78 25.41 -4.45 -1.60
N ARG A 79 24.86 -3.28 -1.24
CA ARG A 79 25.53 -1.99 -1.42
C ARG A 79 25.63 -1.25 -0.09
N THR A 80 26.79 -0.67 0.15
CA THR A 80 27.04 0.27 1.24
C THR A 80 27.39 1.64 0.69
N PHE A 81 26.88 2.69 1.33
CA PHE A 81 27.18 4.08 1.00
C PHE A 81 27.88 4.81 2.16
N PRO A 82 28.88 5.68 1.88
CA PRO A 82 29.56 5.82 0.59
C PRO A 82 30.48 4.60 0.31
N PRO A 83 30.67 4.21 -0.96
CA PRO A 83 31.57 3.12 -1.32
C PRO A 83 33.01 3.45 -0.87
N GLY A 84 33.66 2.56 -0.13
CA GLY A 84 35.08 2.69 0.22
C GLY A 84 35.41 3.72 1.31
N ALA A 85 34.43 4.30 2.01
CA ALA A 85 34.73 4.86 3.32
C ALA A 85 35.14 3.70 4.22
N GLY A 86 36.27 3.79 4.92
CA GLY A 86 36.82 2.74 5.80
C GLY A 86 35.94 2.34 6.99
N ALA A 87 34.63 2.57 6.92
CA ALA A 87 33.64 1.85 7.69
C ALA A 87 33.73 0.37 7.29
N ALA A 88 33.92 -0.50 8.28
CA ALA A 88 33.83 -1.94 8.07
C ALA A 88 32.53 -2.27 7.33
N ALA A 89 32.58 -3.28 6.45
CA ALA A 89 31.36 -3.82 5.86
C ALA A 89 30.36 -4.12 6.99
N PRO A 90 29.10 -3.69 6.88
CA PRO A 90 28.12 -3.78 7.97
C PRO A 90 27.73 -5.23 8.28
N PHE A 91 28.07 -6.13 7.37
CA PHE A 91 27.88 -7.56 7.44
C PHE A 91 29.13 -8.26 6.94
N ASP A 92 29.51 -9.36 7.59
CA ASP A 92 30.48 -10.31 7.04
C ASP A 92 29.85 -11.23 5.98
N ASP A 93 30.66 -12.10 5.38
CA ASP A 93 30.20 -12.99 4.29
C ASP A 93 29.15 -14.00 4.77
N ASP A 94 29.25 -14.49 6.01
CA ASP A 94 28.30 -15.45 6.58
C ASP A 94 26.96 -14.77 6.88
N GLU A 95 26.99 -13.55 7.42
CA GLU A 95 25.82 -12.70 7.63
C GLU A 95 25.13 -12.32 6.31
N LEU A 96 25.90 -11.95 5.28
CA LEU A 96 25.38 -11.68 3.94
C LEU A 96 24.74 -12.93 3.33
N HIS A 97 25.36 -14.09 3.47
CA HIS A 97 24.80 -15.34 2.97
C HIS A 97 23.46 -15.70 3.65
N ARG A 98 23.36 -15.50 4.97
CA ARG A 98 22.10 -15.67 5.72
C ARG A 98 21.02 -14.70 5.26
N LEU A 99 21.36 -13.42 5.11
CA LEU A 99 20.44 -12.39 4.62
C LEU A 99 19.97 -12.67 3.19
N GLU A 100 20.87 -13.10 2.30
CA GLU A 100 20.51 -13.49 0.94
C GLU A 100 19.56 -14.69 0.93
N THR A 101 19.89 -15.75 1.68
CA THR A 101 19.04 -16.95 1.79
C THR A 101 17.64 -16.59 2.27
N TRP A 102 17.55 -15.83 3.35
CA TRP A 102 16.28 -15.32 3.86
C TRP A 102 15.52 -14.47 2.82
N MET A 103 16.20 -13.53 2.15
CA MET A 103 15.56 -12.69 1.13
C MET A 103 15.02 -13.51 -0.03
N ARG A 104 15.70 -14.60 -0.42
CA ARG A 104 15.24 -15.51 -1.46
C ARG A 104 13.99 -16.28 -1.00
N ASP A 105 13.99 -16.81 0.22
CA ASP A 105 12.84 -17.52 0.78
C ASP A 105 11.61 -16.60 0.90
N VAL A 106 11.81 -15.39 1.40
CA VAL A 106 10.76 -14.36 1.46
C VAL A 106 10.27 -13.99 0.06
N ALA A 107 11.17 -13.82 -0.91
CA ALA A 107 10.78 -13.51 -2.28
C ALA A 107 9.96 -14.64 -2.92
N VAL A 108 10.25 -15.91 -2.64
CA VAL A 108 9.43 -17.05 -3.06
C VAL A 108 8.03 -16.97 -2.45
N LEU A 109 7.93 -16.70 -1.15
CA LEU A 109 6.64 -16.55 -0.48
C LEU A 109 5.84 -15.36 -1.06
N LEU A 110 6.46 -14.19 -1.20
CA LEU A 110 5.83 -12.99 -1.74
C LEU A 110 5.36 -13.20 -3.18
N HIS A 111 6.17 -13.86 -4.00
CA HIS A 111 5.80 -14.17 -5.38
C HIS A 111 4.59 -15.12 -5.43
N GLN A 112 4.57 -16.16 -4.59
CA GLN A 112 3.46 -17.14 -4.54
C GLN A 112 2.17 -16.56 -3.96
N HIS A 113 2.25 -15.57 -3.06
CA HIS A 113 1.10 -14.97 -2.38
C HIS A 113 0.74 -13.56 -2.84
N ARG A 114 1.38 -13.05 -3.91
CA ARG A 114 1.20 -11.69 -4.44
C ARG A 114 -0.27 -11.31 -4.60
N ASP A 115 -1.04 -12.16 -5.26
CA ASP A 115 -2.45 -11.89 -5.55
C ASP A 115 -3.30 -11.90 -4.28
N ARG A 116 -2.93 -12.72 -3.29
CA ARG A 116 -3.59 -12.75 -1.98
C ARG A 116 -3.31 -11.49 -1.17
N ILE A 117 -2.07 -10.99 -1.19
CA ILE A 117 -1.70 -9.71 -0.56
C ILE A 117 -2.51 -8.59 -1.21
N ARG A 118 -2.53 -8.55 -2.55
CA ARG A 118 -3.29 -7.56 -3.32
C ARG A 118 -4.77 -7.58 -2.95
N ALA A 119 -5.40 -8.75 -3.03
CA ALA A 119 -6.82 -8.91 -2.72
C ALA A 119 -7.14 -8.53 -1.26
N SER A 120 -6.23 -8.81 -0.32
CA SER A 120 -6.40 -8.43 1.09
C SER A 120 -6.27 -6.92 1.31
N ALA A 121 -5.34 -6.27 0.60
CA ALA A 121 -5.21 -4.81 0.63
C ALA A 121 -6.42 -4.11 -0.03
N GLU A 122 -6.90 -4.63 -1.17
CA GLU A 122 -8.13 -4.16 -1.83
C GLU A 122 -9.36 -4.33 -0.91
N ARG A 123 -9.44 -5.44 -0.17
CA ARG A 123 -10.49 -5.66 0.84
C ARG A 123 -10.40 -4.64 1.96
N ALA A 124 -9.21 -4.40 2.52
CA ALA A 124 -9.01 -3.41 3.58
C ALA A 124 -9.46 -2.01 3.16
N VAL A 125 -9.10 -1.57 1.95
CA VAL A 125 -9.54 -0.28 1.39
C VAL A 125 -11.06 -0.23 1.21
N ARG A 126 -11.67 -1.32 0.74
CA ARG A 126 -13.12 -1.42 0.57
C ARG A 126 -13.85 -1.31 1.91
N ASP A 127 -13.41 -2.06 2.91
CA ASP A 127 -13.99 -2.09 4.25
C ASP A 127 -13.82 -0.74 4.95
N ALA A 128 -12.64 -0.14 4.84
CA ALA A 128 -12.39 1.22 5.34
C ALA A 128 -13.32 2.23 4.67
N SER A 129 -13.47 2.16 3.34
CA SER A 129 -14.38 3.05 2.59
C SER A 129 -15.86 2.81 2.92
N ALA A 130 -16.22 1.65 3.45
CA ALA A 130 -17.55 1.35 3.99
C ALA A 130 -17.74 1.86 5.44
N GLY A 131 -16.68 2.38 6.06
CA GLY A 131 -16.68 2.89 7.43
C GLY A 131 -16.36 1.84 8.50
N LEU A 132 -15.82 0.68 8.13
CA LEU A 132 -15.42 -0.37 9.06
C LEU A 132 -14.02 -0.10 9.62
N ASP A 133 -13.80 -0.38 10.91
CA ASP A 133 -12.50 -0.28 11.59
C ASP A 133 -11.73 -1.61 11.62
N THR A 134 -12.27 -2.64 10.98
CA THR A 134 -11.70 -3.99 10.95
C THR A 134 -11.93 -4.63 9.60
N SER A 135 -10.87 -5.20 9.03
CA SER A 135 -10.88 -5.96 7.77
C SER A 135 -10.08 -7.26 7.93
N LEU A 136 -10.76 -8.30 8.35
CA LEU A 136 -10.20 -9.64 8.53
C LEU A 136 -10.67 -10.57 7.41
N PRO A 137 -9.91 -11.63 7.09
CA PRO A 137 -10.39 -12.67 6.17
C PRO A 137 -11.58 -13.42 6.77
N ASP A 138 -12.58 -13.73 5.93
CA ASP A 138 -13.77 -14.51 6.35
C ASP A 138 -13.45 -16.01 6.51
N GLU A 139 -12.48 -16.50 5.74
CA GLU A 139 -12.07 -17.91 5.71
C GLU A 139 -10.58 -18.04 6.04
N VAL A 140 -10.25 -19.07 6.83
CA VAL A 140 -8.88 -19.44 7.16
C VAL A 140 -8.68 -20.89 6.72
N PRO A 141 -7.89 -21.15 5.66
CA PRO A 141 -7.56 -22.50 5.22
C PRO A 141 -6.84 -23.29 6.32
N GLU A 142 -6.89 -24.62 6.22
CA GLU A 142 -6.05 -25.50 7.04
C GLU A 142 -4.55 -25.15 6.85
N HIS A 143 -3.75 -25.31 7.91
CA HIS A 143 -2.31 -24.99 7.91
C HIS A 143 -2.00 -23.52 7.56
N SER A 144 -2.87 -22.63 8.02
CA SER A 144 -2.71 -21.19 7.90
C SER A 144 -3.14 -20.50 9.18
N HIS A 145 -2.64 -19.28 9.37
CA HIS A 145 -3.00 -18.42 10.48
C HIS A 145 -3.34 -17.02 9.97
N VAL A 146 -4.17 -16.31 10.72
CA VAL A 146 -4.41 -14.88 10.49
C VAL A 146 -3.43 -14.09 11.32
N VAL A 147 -2.64 -13.25 10.64
CA VAL A 147 -1.81 -12.24 11.30
C VAL A 147 -2.43 -10.88 11.04
N SER A 148 -2.46 -10.04 12.06
CA SER A 148 -3.11 -8.74 12.00
C SER A 148 -2.20 -7.61 12.46
N ALA A 149 -2.40 -6.44 11.86
CA ALA A 149 -1.77 -5.19 12.26
C ALA A 149 -2.81 -4.07 12.30
N VAL A 150 -2.50 -3.00 13.05
CA VAL A 150 -3.32 -1.79 13.10
C VAL A 150 -2.63 -0.71 12.27
N ILE A 151 -3.35 -0.14 11.30
CA ILE A 151 -2.85 0.90 10.40
C ILE A 151 -3.67 2.17 10.63
N GLY A 152 -2.99 3.31 10.77
CA GLY A 152 -3.64 4.62 10.81
C GLY A 152 -4.21 4.99 9.44
N THR A 153 -5.46 5.42 9.38
CA THR A 153 -6.08 5.86 8.11
C THR A 153 -6.97 7.09 8.28
N ARG A 154 -7.08 7.86 7.19
CA ARG A 154 -8.03 8.97 7.03
C ARG A 154 -9.16 8.63 6.06
N VAL A 155 -9.24 7.38 5.57
CA VAL A 155 -10.32 6.95 4.67
C VAL A 155 -11.65 7.08 5.39
N ALA A 156 -12.49 7.96 4.85
CA ALA A 156 -13.83 8.21 5.35
C ALA A 156 -14.79 7.15 4.81
N GLY A 157 -15.73 6.74 5.68
CA GLY A 157 -16.92 6.00 5.27
C GLY A 157 -17.92 6.90 4.54
N PRO A 158 -19.08 6.34 4.12
CA PRO A 158 -20.14 7.11 3.48
C PRO A 158 -20.64 8.25 4.37
N SER A 159 -20.82 9.45 3.80
CA SER A 159 -21.34 10.59 4.56
C SER A 159 -22.86 10.58 4.60
N ALA A 160 -23.43 10.73 5.80
CA ALA A 160 -24.87 10.95 5.96
C ALA A 160 -25.34 12.31 5.41
N SER A 161 -24.42 13.23 5.06
CA SER A 161 -24.76 14.53 4.47
C SER A 161 -24.96 14.48 2.96
N THR A 162 -24.66 13.35 2.32
CA THR A 162 -24.76 13.16 0.87
C THR A 162 -25.77 12.05 0.58
N PRO A 163 -26.57 12.14 -0.49
CA PRO A 163 -27.48 11.06 -0.87
C PRO A 163 -26.76 9.86 -1.50
N PHE A 164 -25.47 10.00 -1.80
CA PHE A 164 -24.65 8.99 -2.44
C PHE A 164 -24.01 8.06 -1.42
N GLY A 165 -23.83 6.80 -1.80
CA GLY A 165 -23.07 5.82 -1.02
C GLY A 165 -21.55 6.06 -1.10
N VAL A 166 -20.79 4.98 -1.27
CA VAL A 166 -19.35 5.08 -1.54
C VAL A 166 -19.14 5.65 -2.95
N VAL A 167 -18.30 6.69 -3.04
CA VAL A 167 -17.95 7.35 -4.30
C VAL A 167 -16.54 6.92 -4.70
N ASP A 168 -16.40 6.46 -5.94
CA ASP A 168 -15.15 6.04 -6.56
C ASP A 168 -14.67 7.07 -7.57
N VAL A 169 -13.36 7.14 -7.74
CA VAL A 169 -12.70 7.93 -8.77
C VAL A 169 -11.88 6.98 -9.63
N SER A 170 -11.98 7.12 -10.94
CA SER A 170 -11.29 6.26 -11.89
C SER A 170 -10.99 6.98 -13.19
N GLU A 171 -9.93 6.58 -13.87
CA GLU A 171 -9.67 7.00 -15.25
C GLU A 171 -10.80 6.53 -16.21
N PRO A 172 -11.14 7.32 -17.25
CA PRO A 172 -12.04 6.86 -18.29
C PRO A 172 -11.42 5.70 -19.07
N ARG A 173 -12.24 4.72 -19.44
CA ARG A 173 -11.80 3.54 -20.22
C ARG A 173 -11.20 3.90 -21.59
N ILE A 174 -11.57 5.06 -22.13
CA ILE A 174 -11.00 5.61 -23.34
C ILE A 174 -10.21 6.84 -22.91
N LEU A 175 -8.88 6.75 -23.03
CA LEU A 175 -8.01 7.86 -22.67
C LEU A 175 -8.29 9.06 -23.59
N PRO A 176 -8.24 10.29 -23.06
CA PRO A 176 -8.35 11.48 -23.86
C PRO A 176 -7.31 11.44 -24.99
N SER A 177 -7.69 11.91 -26.17
CA SER A 177 -6.79 12.03 -27.32
C SER A 177 -5.70 13.09 -27.14
N ARG A 178 -5.70 13.82 -26.01
CA ARG A 178 -4.74 14.87 -25.65
C ARG A 178 -3.87 14.43 -24.46
N PRO A 179 -2.55 14.25 -24.65
CA PRO A 179 -1.65 13.80 -23.58
C PRO A 179 -1.48 14.78 -22.41
N SER A 180 -1.84 16.05 -22.59
CA SER A 180 -1.67 17.12 -21.59
C SER A 180 -2.87 17.29 -20.66
N THR A 181 -3.89 16.43 -20.78
CA THR A 181 -5.14 16.53 -20.03
C THR A 181 -5.48 15.18 -19.41
N ASP A 182 -5.55 15.15 -18.08
CA ASP A 182 -5.99 13.98 -17.33
C ASP A 182 -7.47 14.16 -16.95
N GLU A 183 -8.33 13.25 -17.39
CA GLU A 183 -9.73 13.19 -16.96
C GLU A 183 -9.90 12.07 -15.94
N MET A 184 -10.58 12.37 -14.84
CA MET A 184 -10.97 11.41 -13.81
C MET A 184 -12.49 11.43 -13.65
N LEU A 185 -13.12 10.27 -13.68
CA LEU A 185 -14.56 10.10 -13.53
C LEU A 185 -14.88 9.87 -12.06
N VAL A 186 -15.89 10.57 -11.54
CA VAL A 186 -16.40 10.39 -10.18
C VAL A 186 -17.73 9.65 -10.27
N THR A 187 -17.80 8.45 -9.68
CA THR A 187 -18.97 7.56 -9.82
C THR A 187 -19.46 7.05 -8.48
N GLU A 188 -20.76 6.81 -8.35
CA GLU A 188 -21.30 6.08 -7.21
C GLU A 188 -21.04 4.57 -7.40
N ARG A 189 -20.31 3.96 -6.46
CA ARG A 189 -19.84 2.57 -6.54
C ARG A 189 -20.95 1.55 -6.77
N SER A 190 -22.05 1.69 -6.02
CA SER A 190 -23.14 0.70 -6.01
C SER A 190 -23.96 0.71 -7.30
N THR A 191 -24.08 1.86 -7.96
CA THR A 191 -24.94 2.05 -9.13
C THR A 191 -24.15 2.22 -10.43
N GLY A 192 -22.85 2.51 -10.34
CA GLY A 192 -22.01 2.92 -11.47
C GLY A 192 -22.41 4.28 -12.05
N ARG A 193 -23.25 5.05 -11.35
CA ARG A 193 -23.77 6.32 -11.84
C ARG A 193 -22.67 7.38 -11.84
N LEU A 194 -22.49 8.07 -12.97
CA LEU A 194 -21.59 9.22 -13.08
C LEU A 194 -22.13 10.39 -12.27
N LEU A 195 -21.32 10.90 -11.34
CA LEU A 195 -21.62 12.04 -10.48
C LEU A 195 -20.95 13.32 -10.99
N GLY A 196 -19.77 13.18 -11.59
CA GLY A 196 -19.04 14.30 -12.16
C GLY A 196 -17.70 13.88 -12.73
N ARG A 197 -16.92 14.87 -13.16
CA ARG A 197 -15.58 14.70 -13.73
C ARG A 197 -14.63 15.70 -13.10
N ARG A 198 -13.36 15.30 -13.03
CA ARG A 198 -12.24 16.18 -12.72
C ARG A 198 -11.31 16.18 -13.92
N ILE A 199 -11.10 17.34 -14.51
CA ILE A 199 -10.17 17.56 -15.62
C ILE A 199 -8.96 18.28 -15.08
N THR A 200 -7.76 17.73 -15.30
CA THR A 200 -6.49 18.35 -14.90
C THR A 200 -5.70 18.67 -16.14
N GLU A 201 -5.33 19.92 -16.31
CA GLU A 201 -4.38 20.31 -17.35
C GLU A 201 -2.97 20.35 -16.78
N ARG A 202 -2.03 19.79 -17.54
CA ARG A 202 -0.61 19.73 -17.15
C ARG A 202 0.29 20.40 -18.17
N ALA A 203 1.36 21.01 -17.67
CA ALA A 203 2.50 21.48 -18.45
C ALA A 203 3.75 20.71 -18.00
N GLY A 204 4.06 19.60 -18.68
CA GLY A 204 5.02 18.63 -18.15
C GLY A 204 4.46 17.95 -16.89
N ASP A 205 5.21 17.96 -15.80
CA ASP A 205 4.79 17.36 -14.53
C ASP A 205 3.97 18.34 -13.65
N GLU A 206 3.91 19.62 -14.02
CA GLU A 206 3.21 20.65 -13.25
C GLU A 206 1.70 20.68 -13.57
N ILE A 207 0.89 20.79 -12.52
CA ILE A 207 -0.57 21.01 -12.64
C ILE A 207 -0.82 22.48 -12.90
N VAL A 208 -1.39 22.80 -14.07
CA VAL A 208 -1.71 24.17 -14.49
C VAL A 208 -3.10 24.58 -14.02
N SER A 209 -4.06 23.68 -14.14
CA SER A 209 -5.46 23.92 -13.78
C SER A 209 -6.16 22.63 -13.36
N VAL A 210 -7.23 22.78 -12.57
CA VAL A 210 -8.14 21.70 -12.19
C VAL A 210 -9.56 22.21 -12.34
N ASP A 211 -10.29 21.62 -13.28
CA ASP A 211 -11.69 21.92 -13.52
C ASP A 211 -12.57 20.77 -13.04
N LEU A 212 -13.64 21.10 -12.32
CA LEU A 212 -14.58 20.15 -11.75
C LEU A 212 -15.93 20.33 -12.45
N HIS A 213 -16.46 19.24 -13.01
CA HIS A 213 -17.70 19.26 -13.77
C HIS A 213 -18.72 18.31 -13.13
N PRO A 214 -19.60 18.82 -12.25
CA PRO A 214 -20.74 18.07 -11.76
C PRO A 214 -21.69 17.65 -12.89
N GLU A 215 -22.14 16.41 -12.88
CA GLU A 215 -23.07 15.87 -13.89
C GLU A 215 -24.51 15.83 -13.37
N LEU A 216 -24.73 16.13 -12.08
CA LEU A 216 -26.03 16.06 -11.41
C LEU A 216 -26.27 17.30 -10.54
N PRO A 217 -27.53 17.79 -10.40
CA PRO A 217 -27.85 18.96 -9.58
C PRO A 217 -27.52 18.83 -8.09
N ALA A 218 -27.47 17.59 -7.58
CA ALA A 218 -27.16 17.29 -6.18
C ALA A 218 -25.65 17.11 -5.93
N VAL A 219 -24.81 17.30 -6.95
CA VAL A 219 -23.35 17.21 -6.88
C VAL A 219 -22.79 18.61 -7.09
N ASP A 220 -21.89 19.02 -6.21
CA ASP A 220 -21.15 20.28 -6.32
C ASP A 220 -19.64 20.01 -6.43
N GLU A 221 -18.86 21.06 -6.71
CA GLU A 221 -17.41 20.96 -6.83
C GLU A 221 -16.74 20.51 -5.53
N ALA A 222 -17.28 20.90 -4.37
CA ALA A 222 -16.75 20.49 -3.08
C ALA A 222 -16.85 18.97 -2.87
N LEU A 223 -17.96 18.35 -3.27
CA LEU A 223 -18.12 16.89 -3.27
C LEU A 223 -17.09 16.23 -4.19
N LEU A 224 -16.91 16.74 -5.42
CA LEU A 224 -15.97 16.17 -6.38
C LEU A 224 -14.52 16.29 -5.91
N SER A 225 -14.16 17.44 -5.32
CA SER A 225 -12.85 17.68 -4.72
C SER A 225 -12.60 16.71 -3.55
N SER A 226 -13.56 16.59 -2.63
CA SER A 226 -13.45 15.65 -1.51
C SER A 226 -13.39 14.19 -1.96
N ALA A 227 -14.14 13.81 -3.00
CA ALA A 227 -14.07 12.47 -3.58
C ALA A 227 -12.69 12.16 -4.16
N TYR A 228 -12.04 13.14 -4.81
CA TYR A 228 -10.69 13.01 -5.32
C TYR A 228 -9.63 12.90 -4.19
N GLU A 229 -9.74 13.72 -3.15
CA GLU A 229 -8.88 13.60 -1.96
C GLU A 229 -9.02 12.21 -1.32
N GLN A 230 -10.25 11.72 -1.14
CA GLN A 230 -10.50 10.40 -0.60
C GLN A 230 -9.99 9.28 -1.52
N HIS A 231 -9.96 9.48 -2.84
CA HIS A 231 -9.32 8.56 -3.75
C HIS A 231 -7.80 8.45 -3.49
N ILE A 232 -7.09 9.57 -3.37
CA ILE A 232 -5.66 9.58 -3.02
C ILE A 232 -5.42 8.88 -1.68
N VAL A 233 -6.23 9.20 -0.66
CA VAL A 233 -6.10 8.59 0.67
C VAL A 233 -6.33 7.07 0.63
N ARG A 234 -7.20 6.57 -0.26
CA ARG A 234 -7.42 5.13 -0.47
C ARG A 234 -6.25 4.46 -1.18
N GLU A 235 -5.61 5.14 -2.14
CA GLU A 235 -4.40 4.64 -2.80
C GLU A 235 -3.24 4.54 -1.80
N VAL A 236 -3.04 5.57 -0.98
CA VAL A 236 -2.04 5.54 0.10
C VAL A 236 -2.34 4.42 1.10
N LEU A 237 -3.61 4.25 1.51
CA LEU A 237 -4.00 3.14 2.38
C LEU A 237 -3.72 1.77 1.73
N PHE A 238 -3.95 1.63 0.42
CA PHE A 238 -3.63 0.39 -0.29
C PHE A 238 -2.13 0.07 -0.17
N ASP A 239 -1.27 1.06 -0.43
CA ASP A 239 0.17 0.92 -0.36
C ASP A 239 0.65 0.62 1.08
N ASP A 240 0.10 1.29 2.09
CA ASP A 240 0.40 1.04 3.50
C ASP A 240 0.02 -0.39 3.92
N VAL A 241 -1.17 -0.86 3.52
CA VAL A 241 -1.64 -2.21 3.82
C VAL A 241 -0.80 -3.25 3.07
N TRP A 242 -0.50 -3.00 1.79
CA TRP A 242 0.38 -3.84 0.98
C TRP A 242 1.74 -4.01 1.66
N GLN A 243 2.36 -2.90 2.04
CA GLN A 243 3.68 -2.89 2.65
C GLN A 243 3.68 -3.56 4.04
N THR A 244 2.62 -3.35 4.82
CA THR A 244 2.40 -4.05 6.09
C THR A 244 2.35 -5.56 5.88
N PHE A 245 1.58 -6.02 4.89
CA PHE A 245 1.46 -7.44 4.56
C PHE A 245 2.75 -8.06 4.02
N VAL A 246 3.57 -7.29 3.30
CA VAL A 246 4.91 -7.71 2.89
C VAL A 246 5.79 -7.97 4.10
N HIS A 247 5.79 -7.08 5.09
CA HIS A 247 6.56 -7.26 6.34
C HIS A 247 6.08 -8.47 7.14
N LEU A 248 4.77 -8.57 7.39
CA LEU A 248 4.20 -9.69 8.15
C LEU A 248 4.50 -11.04 7.50
N LEU A 249 4.44 -11.12 6.16
CA LEU A 249 4.77 -12.35 5.43
C LEU A 249 6.27 -12.67 5.50
N ALA A 250 7.13 -11.66 5.57
CA ALA A 250 8.56 -11.81 5.77
C ALA A 250 8.96 -12.17 7.22
N GLY A 251 7.98 -12.27 8.13
CA GLY A 251 8.22 -12.50 9.56
C GLY A 251 8.73 -11.28 10.31
N LEU A 252 8.60 -10.08 9.73
CA LEU A 252 8.98 -8.81 10.35
C LEU A 252 7.77 -8.17 11.04
N GLU A 253 8.06 -7.28 11.99
CA GLU A 253 7.02 -6.40 12.54
C GLU A 253 6.45 -5.49 11.45
N ALA A 254 5.16 -5.16 11.56
CA ALA A 254 4.55 -4.17 10.69
C ALA A 254 5.31 -2.83 10.82
N PRO A 255 5.59 -2.13 9.72
CA PRO A 255 6.25 -0.83 9.80
C PRO A 255 5.40 0.11 10.65
N ALA A 256 6.04 0.94 11.48
CA ALA A 256 5.35 1.96 12.25
C ALA A 256 4.47 2.79 11.29
N SER A 257 3.17 2.93 11.59
CA SER A 257 2.22 3.62 10.72
C SER A 257 2.74 5.01 10.35
N VAL A 258 3.11 5.20 9.08
CA VAL A 258 3.53 6.51 8.58
C VAL A 258 2.29 7.41 8.59
N THR A 259 2.28 8.38 9.50
CA THR A 259 1.21 9.38 9.53
C THR A 259 1.51 10.41 8.45
N TYR A 260 0.82 10.30 7.31
CA TYR A 260 0.87 11.32 6.26
C TYR A 260 0.13 12.57 6.73
N LEU A 261 0.89 13.57 7.15
CA LEU A 261 0.41 14.94 7.29
C LEU A 261 0.34 15.53 5.88
N VAL A 262 -0.88 15.68 5.36
CA VAL A 262 -1.16 16.56 4.20
C VAL A 262 -1.54 17.92 4.74
#